data_AF-A0A2D6G210-F1
#
_entry.id   AF-A0A2D6G210-F1
#
_cell.length_a   1.000
_cell.length_b   1.000
_cell.length_c   1.000
_cell.angle_alpha   90.00
_cell.angle_beta   90.00
_cell.angle_gamma   90.00
#
_symmetry.space_group_name_H-M   'P 1'
#
loop_
_entity.id
_entity.type
_entity.pdbx_description
1 polymer ?
#
loop_
_entity_poly.entity_id
_entity_poly.type
_entity_poly.pdbx_seq_one_letter_code
_entity_poly.pdbx_strand_id
1 'polypeptide(L)'
;LPDGSASRYAPRLPGKPICSHQIDSYLSGTALAQAARKKSTPKPRPKRKPKQKAKPVTIIPEKAPYVILRDINIRSRPETKSKRIGRFKKGSLIQSTGRAKGSGWIAVRTDKGKNGFIYFKMAAPLIDGSLKSNIAGRLAAAGLPACGYVIEFEGKSRIENELQRTADYNVPFECTRQGKPLNFTATMFLTELPYKESGPAVYQINVDLRDMPLEDEDVLTVIVLYDKDKKQVAFDTVNDKSFASGTKIAPKKTPSHGAALKAALAIAYAAWGKAAWDQLSRED
;
A
#
# COMPACT_ATOMS: atom_id res chain seq x y z
N LEU A 1 27.95 33.98 -26.22
CA LEU A 1 27.65 33.79 -24.78
C LEU A 1 26.88 35.00 -24.29
N PRO A 2 25.59 34.83 -24.01
CA PRO A 2 24.94 35.59 -22.95
C PRO A 2 24.30 34.67 -21.91
N ASP A 3 24.37 35.14 -20.67
CA ASP A 3 23.88 34.49 -19.45
C ASP A 3 22.36 34.26 -19.42
N GLY A 4 22.01 33.19 -18.70
CA GLY A 4 20.67 32.64 -18.61
C GLY A 4 19.67 33.48 -17.82
N SER A 5 18.50 33.69 -18.42
CA SER A 5 17.28 34.14 -17.78
C SER A 5 16.38 32.93 -17.47
N ALA A 6 16.41 32.46 -16.22
CA ALA A 6 15.42 31.48 -15.73
C ALA A 6 14.28 32.22 -15.02
N SER A 7 13.12 32.16 -15.67
CA SER A 7 11.83 32.68 -15.22
C SER A 7 11.32 31.94 -13.98
N ARG A 8 10.68 32.70 -13.09
CA ARG A 8 10.03 32.29 -11.85
C ARG A 8 8.64 31.73 -12.18
N TYR A 9 8.25 30.56 -11.70
CA TYR A 9 6.88 30.26 -11.25
C TYR A 9 6.85 28.97 -10.42
N ALA A 10 6.65 29.11 -9.11
CA ALA A 10 6.22 28.04 -8.22
C ALA A 10 5.01 28.56 -7.42
N PRO A 11 3.86 27.86 -7.39
CA PRO A 11 2.71 28.31 -6.62
C PRO A 11 2.92 28.14 -5.11
N ARG A 12 2.54 29.19 -4.39
CA ARG A 12 2.64 29.36 -2.93
C ARG A 12 1.56 28.56 -2.21
N LEU A 13 1.93 27.89 -1.11
CA LEU A 13 0.98 27.44 -0.09
C LEU A 13 0.74 28.57 0.94
N PRO A 14 -0.51 28.81 1.39
CA PRO A 14 -0.82 29.87 2.34
C PRO A 14 -0.41 29.50 3.78
N GLY A 15 0.24 30.44 4.46
CA GLY A 15 0.80 30.25 5.80
C GLY A 15 -0.13 30.59 6.96
N LYS A 16 0.39 30.40 8.17
CA LYS A 16 0.25 31.32 9.32
C LYS A 16 1.56 31.34 10.13
N PRO A 17 2.14 32.52 10.43
CA PRO A 17 3.36 32.67 11.22
C PRO A 17 3.07 32.71 12.72
N ILE A 18 3.98 32.18 13.53
CA ILE A 18 4.01 32.38 14.99
C ILE A 18 5.01 33.50 15.28
N CYS A 19 4.52 34.57 15.91
CA CYS A 19 5.32 35.73 16.30
C CYS A 19 6.34 35.40 17.39
N SER A 20 7.53 35.97 17.17
CA SER A 20 8.59 36.22 18.15
C SER A 20 8.17 37.32 19.12
N HIS A 21 8.35 37.11 20.42
CA HIS A 21 8.57 38.19 21.37
C HIS A 21 9.65 37.80 22.39
N GLN A 22 10.71 38.61 22.36
CA GLN A 22 11.43 39.17 23.52
C GLN A 22 12.52 38.31 24.19
N ILE A 23 13.74 38.42 23.66
CA ILE A 23 14.98 38.31 24.43
C ILE A 23 15.68 39.66 24.28
N ASP A 24 15.62 40.48 25.32
CA ASP A 24 16.59 41.54 25.59
C ASP A 24 16.42 41.97 27.04
N SER A 25 17.26 41.43 27.92
CA SER A 25 17.56 42.06 29.19
C SER A 25 18.84 41.43 29.80
N TYR A 26 19.89 42.25 29.85
CA TYR A 26 21.01 42.22 30.81
C TYR A 26 22.23 41.31 30.54
N LEU A 27 23.14 41.84 29.73
CA LEU A 27 24.57 41.85 30.06
C LEU A 27 24.84 43.01 31.03
N SER A 28 25.09 42.70 32.30
CA SER A 28 25.88 43.53 33.22
C SER A 28 26.17 42.73 34.49
N GLY A 29 27.44 42.63 34.88
CA GLY A 29 27.83 42.13 36.19
C GLY A 29 28.88 41.03 36.16
N THR A 30 30.08 41.36 35.71
CA THR A 30 31.29 40.65 36.14
C THR A 30 31.45 40.83 37.65
N ALA A 31 31.29 39.75 38.41
CA ALA A 31 31.78 39.65 39.78
C ALA A 31 32.42 38.29 39.98
N LEU A 32 33.75 38.32 40.16
CA LEU A 32 34.58 37.19 40.60
C LEU A 32 34.07 36.72 41.97
N ALA A 33 33.48 35.53 42.02
CA ALA A 33 33.26 34.80 43.26
C ALA A 33 34.00 33.45 43.19
N GLN A 34 35.07 33.35 43.99
CA GLN A 34 35.82 32.12 44.21
C GLN A 34 34.90 31.06 44.83
N ALA A 35 34.55 30.03 44.07
CA ALA A 35 33.85 28.87 44.58
C ALA A 35 34.84 27.76 44.96
N ALA A 36 35.00 27.55 46.27
CA ALA A 36 35.71 26.40 46.84
C ALA A 36 35.18 25.07 46.25
N ARG A 37 36.09 24.22 45.76
CA ARG A 37 35.80 22.84 45.33
C ARG A 37 35.30 22.01 46.51
N LYS A 38 33.97 21.91 46.69
CA LYS A 38 33.38 20.81 47.46
C LYS A 38 33.56 19.51 46.67
N LYS A 39 34.38 18.59 47.18
CA LYS A 39 34.46 17.21 46.69
C LYS A 39 33.06 16.59 46.78
N SER A 40 32.39 16.41 45.65
CA SER A 40 31.15 15.64 45.59
C SER A 40 31.49 14.15 45.71
N THR A 41 30.95 13.51 46.73
CA THR A 41 30.97 12.06 46.87
C THR A 41 30.13 11.43 45.75
N PRO A 42 30.55 10.31 45.15
CA PRO A 42 29.79 9.67 44.09
C PRO A 42 28.46 9.15 44.64
N LYS A 43 27.35 9.66 44.10
CA LYS A 43 25.99 9.22 44.42
C LYS A 43 25.86 7.71 44.12
N PRO A 44 25.35 6.88 45.05
CA PRO A 44 25.26 5.44 44.84
C PRO A 44 24.40 5.14 43.60
N ARG A 45 24.94 4.29 42.71
CA ARG A 45 24.24 3.81 41.51
C ARG A 45 22.90 3.21 41.94
N PRO A 46 21.75 3.65 41.38
CA PRO A 46 20.46 3.10 41.78
C PRO A 46 20.48 1.58 41.58
N LYS A 47 20.19 0.85 42.67
CA LYS A 47 20.08 -0.61 42.66
C LYS A 47 19.14 -1.01 41.52
N ARG A 48 19.62 -1.86 40.59
CA ARG A 48 18.80 -2.39 39.49
C ARG A 48 17.54 -3.00 40.10
N LYS A 49 16.36 -2.43 39.79
CA LYS A 49 15.08 -3.06 40.12
C LYS A 49 15.11 -4.51 39.62
N PRO A 50 14.61 -5.50 40.41
CA PRO A 50 14.54 -6.88 39.98
C PRO A 50 13.87 -6.97 38.61
N LYS A 51 14.45 -7.71 37.66
CA LYS A 51 13.82 -7.99 36.37
C LYS A 51 12.50 -8.70 36.66
N GLN A 52 11.39 -7.96 36.58
CA GLN A 52 10.04 -8.51 36.68
C GLN A 52 9.95 -9.67 35.68
N LYS A 53 9.63 -10.89 36.16
CA LYS A 53 9.46 -12.06 35.29
C LYS A 53 8.39 -11.71 34.26
N ALA A 54 8.81 -11.60 33.01
CA ALA A 54 7.97 -11.00 31.99
C ALA A 54 6.86 -11.98 31.56
N LYS A 55 5.62 -11.49 31.54
CA LYS A 55 4.42 -12.29 31.20
C LYS A 55 4.60 -13.06 29.88
N PRO A 56 4.19 -14.33 29.80
CA PRO A 56 4.30 -15.12 28.58
C PRO A 56 3.57 -14.43 27.42
N VAL A 57 4.22 -14.37 26.26
CA VAL A 57 3.65 -13.77 25.05
C VAL A 57 2.98 -14.88 24.25
N THR A 58 1.67 -14.77 24.05
CA THR A 58 0.94 -15.69 23.16
C THR A 58 1.14 -15.26 21.71
N ILE A 59 1.63 -16.16 20.87
CA ILE A 59 1.82 -15.93 19.44
C ILE A 59 0.72 -16.65 18.68
N ILE A 60 -0.02 -15.91 17.85
CA ILE A 60 -0.91 -16.48 16.84
C ILE A 60 -0.05 -16.73 15.61
N PRO A 61 0.14 -17.99 15.17
CA PRO A 61 0.98 -18.29 14.02
C PRO A 61 0.49 -17.59 12.75
N GLU A 62 1.43 -17.07 11.97
CA GLU A 62 1.20 -16.39 10.70
C GLU A 62 2.47 -16.58 9.86
N LYS A 63 2.31 -16.80 8.55
CA LYS A 63 3.40 -16.84 7.58
C LYS A 63 3.09 -15.85 6.47
N ALA A 64 3.02 -14.57 6.80
CA ALA A 64 2.72 -13.53 5.83
C ALA A 64 3.97 -12.72 5.48
N PRO A 65 4.17 -12.36 4.20
CA PRO A 65 5.24 -11.48 3.81
C PRO A 65 4.89 -10.03 4.18
N TYR A 66 5.91 -9.26 4.55
CA TYR A 66 5.80 -7.82 4.83
C TYR A 66 6.95 -7.05 4.19
N VAL A 67 6.69 -5.79 3.85
CA VAL A 67 7.73 -4.80 3.52
C VAL A 67 7.93 -3.88 4.71
N ILE A 68 9.18 -3.62 5.08
CA ILE A 68 9.53 -2.65 6.11
C ILE A 68 9.44 -1.23 5.55
N LEU A 69 8.55 -0.40 6.10
CA LEU A 69 8.29 0.96 5.60
C LEU A 69 9.34 1.97 6.06
N ARG A 70 9.94 1.72 7.23
CA ARG A 70 10.98 2.54 7.86
C ARG A 70 11.92 1.66 8.66
N ASP A 71 13.17 2.06 8.78
CA ASP A 71 14.15 1.38 9.61
C ASP A 71 13.59 1.08 11.01
N ILE A 72 13.68 -0.18 11.43
CA ILE A 72 13.05 -0.65 12.67
C ILE A 72 13.95 -1.58 13.47
N ASN A 73 13.96 -1.40 14.79
CA ASN A 73 14.64 -2.28 15.73
C ASN A 73 13.83 -3.56 15.96
N ILE A 74 14.52 -4.70 15.91
CA ILE A 74 13.96 -5.98 16.33
C ILE A 74 14.11 -6.10 17.84
N ARG A 75 13.00 -6.34 18.53
CA ARG A 75 12.89 -6.36 19.98
C ARG A 75 12.75 -7.78 20.50
N SER A 76 13.32 -8.06 21.67
CA SER A 76 13.21 -9.38 22.32
C SER A 76 11.82 -9.67 22.90
N ARG A 77 11.00 -8.64 23.10
CA ARG A 77 9.61 -8.73 23.54
C ARG A 77 8.75 -7.73 22.75
N PRO A 78 7.42 -7.91 22.67
CA PRO A 78 6.51 -6.98 22.01
C PRO A 78 6.29 -5.69 22.82
N GLU A 79 7.38 -4.99 23.11
CA GLU A 79 7.40 -3.72 23.82
C GLU A 79 8.63 -2.88 23.39
N THR A 80 8.47 -1.56 23.35
CA THR A 80 9.49 -0.64 22.84
C THR A 80 10.72 -0.54 23.74
N LYS A 81 10.58 -0.83 25.04
CA LYS A 81 11.65 -0.76 26.04
C LYS A 81 12.47 -2.05 26.17
N SER A 82 12.05 -3.14 25.54
CA SER A 82 12.78 -4.41 25.63
C SER A 82 14.12 -4.35 24.89
N LYS A 83 14.99 -5.32 25.21
CA LYS A 83 16.32 -5.43 24.58
C LYS A 83 16.18 -5.48 23.06
N ARG A 84 16.91 -4.60 22.37
CA ARG A 84 17.12 -4.66 20.93
C ARG A 84 18.04 -5.84 20.60
N ILE A 85 17.62 -6.68 19.68
CA ILE A 85 18.35 -7.89 19.27
C ILE A 85 18.71 -7.90 17.78
N GLY A 86 18.26 -6.89 17.03
CA GLY A 86 18.57 -6.71 15.61
C GLY A 86 17.93 -5.43 15.07
N ARG A 87 17.97 -5.29 13.74
CA ARG A 87 17.34 -4.18 13.00
C ARG A 87 16.99 -4.66 11.59
N PHE A 88 15.88 -4.19 11.05
CA PHE A 88 15.60 -4.24 9.61
C PHE A 88 15.68 -2.83 9.02
N LYS A 89 16.12 -2.74 7.76
CA LYS A 89 16.17 -1.48 7.00
C LYS A 89 14.86 -1.26 6.23
N LYS A 90 14.54 0.00 5.91
CA LYS A 90 13.48 0.35 4.96
C LYS A 90 13.64 -0.47 3.67
N GLY A 91 12.52 -0.96 3.13
CA GLY A 91 12.47 -1.80 1.92
C GLY A 91 12.81 -3.27 2.13
N SER A 92 13.21 -3.69 3.35
CA SER A 92 13.47 -5.11 3.60
C SER A 92 12.19 -5.93 3.44
N LEU A 93 12.27 -7.02 2.68
CA LEU A 93 11.25 -8.06 2.63
C LEU A 93 11.47 -8.99 3.81
N ILE A 94 10.42 -9.24 4.59
CA ILE A 94 10.48 -10.17 5.73
C ILE A 94 9.29 -11.12 5.69
N GLN A 95 9.47 -12.28 6.31
CA GLN A 95 8.40 -13.23 6.58
C GLN A 95 8.04 -13.18 8.06
N SER A 96 6.76 -12.97 8.39
CA SER A 96 6.30 -13.11 9.78
C SER A 96 6.33 -14.56 10.22
N THR A 97 6.49 -14.76 11.53
CA THR A 97 6.28 -16.06 12.19
C THR A 97 5.00 -16.07 13.03
N GLY A 98 4.33 -14.93 13.14
CA GLY A 98 3.10 -14.78 13.90
C GLY A 98 2.78 -13.35 14.30
N ARG A 99 1.66 -13.19 15.00
CA ARG A 99 1.23 -11.96 15.66
C ARG A 99 1.22 -12.17 17.16
N ALA A 100 1.76 -11.22 17.93
CA ALA A 100 1.62 -11.26 19.37
C ALA A 100 0.18 -10.88 19.76
N LYS A 101 -0.58 -11.83 20.32
CA LYS A 101 -2.02 -11.71 20.60
C LYS A 101 -2.33 -10.47 21.44
N GLY A 102 -3.34 -9.70 21.04
CA GLY A 102 -3.78 -8.49 21.75
C GLY A 102 -2.75 -7.35 21.73
N SER A 103 -1.80 -7.35 20.79
CA SER A 103 -0.76 -6.34 20.70
C SER A 103 -0.54 -5.85 19.28
N GLY A 104 0.12 -4.70 19.13
CA GLY A 104 0.56 -4.15 17.85
C GLY A 104 1.90 -4.70 17.35
N TRP A 105 2.24 -5.96 17.63
CA TRP A 105 3.57 -6.51 17.31
C TRP A 105 3.50 -7.75 16.43
N ILE A 106 4.40 -7.80 15.46
CA ILE A 106 4.63 -8.91 14.54
C ILE A 106 5.83 -9.70 15.06
N ALA A 107 5.67 -11.01 15.19
CA ALA A 107 6.76 -11.92 15.49
C ALA A 107 7.55 -12.21 14.20
N VAL A 108 8.87 -12.16 14.32
CA VAL A 108 9.81 -12.28 13.19
C VAL A 108 11.03 -13.09 13.61
N ARG A 109 11.83 -13.50 12.63
CA ARG A 109 13.15 -14.09 12.86
C ARG A 109 14.23 -13.15 12.33
N THR A 110 15.30 -12.94 13.09
CA THR A 110 16.46 -12.19 12.63
C THR A 110 17.22 -12.97 11.55
N ASP A 111 18.08 -12.27 10.81
CA ASP A 111 19.14 -12.86 9.97
C ASP A 111 19.94 -13.96 10.70
N LYS A 112 20.26 -13.75 11.98
CA LYS A 112 20.97 -14.70 12.85
C LYS A 112 20.08 -15.79 13.46
N GLY A 113 18.87 -15.98 12.96
CA GLY A 113 17.95 -17.03 13.41
C GLY A 113 17.26 -16.81 14.77
N LYS A 114 17.35 -15.62 15.38
CA LYS A 114 16.73 -15.35 16.69
C LYS A 114 15.28 -14.89 16.53
N ASN A 115 14.40 -15.36 17.40
CA ASN A 115 13.01 -14.89 17.44
C ASN A 115 12.93 -13.48 18.06
N GLY A 116 12.14 -12.61 17.47
CA GLY A 116 11.96 -11.24 17.91
C GLY A 116 10.64 -10.64 17.47
N PHE A 117 10.48 -9.35 17.74
CA PHE A 117 9.25 -8.60 17.51
C PHE A 117 9.53 -7.25 16.85
N ILE A 118 8.68 -6.85 15.92
CA ILE A 118 8.65 -5.51 15.34
C ILE A 118 7.25 -4.89 15.50
N TYR A 119 7.20 -3.57 15.61
CA TYR A 119 5.94 -2.83 15.71
C TYR A 119 5.23 -2.77 14.36
N PHE A 120 3.95 -3.15 14.34
CA PHE A 120 3.22 -3.40 13.09
C PHE A 120 3.12 -2.17 12.18
N LYS A 121 2.99 -0.96 12.74
CA LYS A 121 2.85 0.28 11.95
C LYS A 121 4.09 0.63 11.11
N MET A 122 5.19 -0.08 11.31
CA MET A 122 6.44 0.14 10.56
C MET A 122 6.63 -0.89 9.44
N ALA A 123 5.62 -1.72 9.19
CA ALA A 123 5.60 -2.73 8.16
C ALA A 123 4.23 -2.76 7.47
N ALA A 124 4.22 -2.99 6.17
CA ALA A 124 2.99 -3.20 5.40
C ALA A 124 2.91 -4.68 4.97
N PRO A 125 1.73 -5.32 5.08
CA PRO A 125 1.53 -6.66 4.56
C PRO A 125 1.70 -6.64 3.03
N LEU A 126 2.52 -7.54 2.52
CA LEU A 126 2.77 -7.69 1.09
C LEU A 126 1.81 -8.74 0.52
N ILE A 127 1.35 -8.52 -0.71
CA ILE A 127 0.79 -9.56 -1.57
C ILE A 127 1.76 -9.75 -2.72
N ASP A 128 2.03 -11.01 -3.05
CA ASP A 128 2.67 -11.36 -4.31
C ASP A 128 1.59 -11.48 -5.38
N GLY A 129 1.52 -10.50 -6.27
CA GLY A 129 0.53 -10.49 -7.34
C GLY A 129 0.83 -11.48 -8.46
N SER A 130 2.02 -12.09 -8.49
CA SER A 130 2.39 -13.01 -9.59
C SER A 130 1.41 -14.18 -9.74
N LEU A 131 1.23 -14.59 -10.98
CA LEU A 131 0.50 -15.80 -11.35
C LEU A 131 1.47 -16.86 -11.83
N LYS A 132 1.26 -18.09 -11.39
CA LYS A 132 2.04 -19.26 -11.85
C LYS A 132 1.58 -19.75 -13.22
N SER A 133 0.37 -19.41 -13.61
CA SER A 133 -0.28 -19.80 -14.85
C SER A 133 -1.37 -18.79 -15.20
N ASN A 134 -1.69 -18.67 -16.47
CA ASN A 134 -2.78 -17.83 -16.93
C ASN A 134 -4.11 -18.25 -16.29
N ILE A 135 -5.00 -17.27 -16.13
CA ILE A 135 -6.32 -17.49 -15.55
C ILE A 135 -7.38 -17.20 -16.62
N ALA A 136 -8.00 -18.26 -17.15
CA ALA A 136 -9.13 -18.12 -18.07
C ALA A 136 -10.48 -18.05 -17.34
N GLY A 137 -11.46 -17.42 -17.98
CA GLY A 137 -12.84 -17.40 -17.52
C GLY A 137 -13.82 -16.92 -18.57
N ARG A 138 -15.10 -16.87 -18.20
CA ARG A 138 -16.18 -16.32 -19.02
C ARG A 138 -17.04 -15.37 -18.20
N LEU A 139 -17.57 -14.34 -18.84
CA LEU A 139 -18.50 -13.36 -18.29
C LEU A 139 -19.73 -13.30 -19.19
N ALA A 140 -20.90 -13.29 -18.57
CA ALA A 140 -22.17 -13.08 -19.25
C ALA A 140 -23.16 -12.48 -18.25
N ALA A 141 -23.86 -11.42 -18.66
CA ALA A 141 -24.95 -10.83 -17.90
C ALA A 141 -26.01 -10.27 -18.86
N ALA A 142 -27.24 -10.13 -18.38
CA ALA A 142 -28.32 -9.57 -19.19
C ALA A 142 -27.95 -8.16 -19.70
N GLY A 143 -28.10 -7.94 -21.01
CA GLY A 143 -27.80 -6.65 -21.65
C GLY A 143 -26.31 -6.39 -21.91
N LEU A 144 -25.41 -7.30 -21.55
CA LEU A 144 -23.96 -7.18 -21.79
C LEU A 144 -23.46 -8.28 -22.72
N PRO A 145 -22.38 -8.06 -23.50
CA PRO A 145 -21.85 -9.06 -24.41
C PRO A 145 -21.30 -10.27 -23.66
N ALA A 146 -21.49 -11.48 -24.18
CA ALA A 146 -20.86 -12.66 -23.59
C ALA A 146 -19.37 -12.66 -23.95
N CYS A 147 -18.48 -12.79 -22.98
CA CYS A 147 -17.05 -12.66 -23.17
C CYS A 147 -16.28 -13.84 -22.58
N GLY A 148 -15.35 -14.41 -23.33
CA GLY A 148 -14.19 -15.13 -22.79
C GLY A 148 -13.08 -14.14 -22.43
N TYR A 149 -12.27 -14.48 -21.43
CA TYR A 149 -11.07 -13.72 -21.11
C TYR A 149 -9.95 -14.64 -20.64
N VAL A 150 -8.71 -14.15 -20.77
CA VAL A 150 -7.51 -14.76 -20.18
C VAL A 150 -6.75 -13.68 -19.42
N ILE A 151 -6.40 -13.91 -18.16
CA ILE A 151 -5.52 -13.02 -17.39
C ILE A 151 -4.10 -13.55 -17.52
N GLU A 152 -3.23 -12.75 -18.10
CA GLU A 152 -1.84 -13.08 -18.38
C GLU A 152 -0.93 -12.19 -17.55
N PHE A 153 -0.10 -12.78 -16.70
CA PHE A 153 0.81 -11.99 -15.87
C PHE A 153 2.01 -11.53 -16.71
N GLU A 154 2.17 -10.22 -16.86
CA GLU A 154 3.25 -9.63 -17.66
C GLU A 154 4.50 -9.40 -16.83
N GLY A 155 4.34 -9.00 -15.58
CA GLY A 155 5.47 -8.71 -14.71
C GLY A 155 5.11 -7.81 -13.54
N LYS A 156 6.16 -7.26 -12.94
CA LYS A 156 6.00 -6.34 -11.80
C LYS A 156 6.69 -5.02 -12.09
N SER A 157 5.93 -3.94 -12.06
CA SER A 157 6.47 -2.59 -12.18
C SER A 157 6.81 -1.98 -10.82
N ARG A 158 7.82 -1.11 -10.81
CA ARG A 158 8.19 -0.30 -9.64
C ARG A 158 7.67 1.11 -9.87
N ILE A 159 7.15 1.72 -8.81
CA ILE A 159 6.88 3.16 -8.81
C ILE A 159 8.17 3.86 -8.38
N GLU A 160 8.63 4.81 -9.18
CA GLU A 160 9.89 5.49 -8.95
C GLU A 160 9.92 6.15 -7.57
N ASN A 161 11.02 5.98 -6.84
CA ASN A 161 11.21 6.53 -5.49
C ASN A 161 10.22 6.04 -4.42
N GLU A 162 9.38 5.04 -4.72
CA GLU A 162 8.44 4.44 -3.79
C GLU A 162 8.78 2.98 -3.44
N LEU A 163 8.27 2.52 -2.29
CA LEU A 163 8.30 1.08 -1.96
C LEU A 163 7.18 0.31 -2.66
N GLN A 164 6.22 1.03 -3.22
CA GLN A 164 5.07 0.49 -3.91
C GLN A 164 5.50 -0.21 -5.20
N ARG A 165 4.82 -1.31 -5.48
CA ARG A 165 4.94 -2.07 -6.73
C ARG A 165 3.55 -2.45 -7.21
N THR A 166 3.46 -2.70 -8.50
CA THR A 166 2.29 -3.32 -9.12
C THR A 166 2.68 -4.67 -9.70
N ALA A 167 1.71 -5.57 -9.75
CA ALA A 167 1.72 -6.73 -10.61
C ALA A 167 0.80 -6.41 -11.78
N ASP A 168 1.34 -6.48 -12.99
CA ASP A 168 0.68 -6.02 -14.21
C ASP A 168 0.26 -7.24 -15.04
N TYR A 169 -0.89 -7.11 -15.69
CA TYR A 169 -1.52 -8.18 -16.45
C TYR A 169 -2.06 -7.66 -17.77
N ASN A 170 -1.90 -8.48 -18.80
CA ASN A 170 -2.62 -8.34 -20.05
C ASN A 170 -3.89 -9.18 -19.99
N VAL A 171 -5.00 -8.66 -20.53
CA VAL A 171 -6.30 -9.32 -20.47
C VAL A 171 -6.98 -9.28 -21.84
N PRO A 172 -6.62 -10.21 -22.76
CA PRO A 172 -7.37 -10.39 -23.99
C PRO A 172 -8.80 -10.84 -23.69
N PHE A 173 -9.76 -10.19 -24.36
CA PHE A 173 -11.18 -10.49 -24.36
C PHE A 173 -11.61 -10.98 -25.75
N GLU A 174 -12.40 -12.05 -25.74
CA GLU A 174 -13.11 -12.54 -26.91
C GLU A 174 -14.61 -12.48 -26.62
N CYS A 175 -15.27 -11.45 -27.12
CA CYS A 175 -16.67 -11.19 -26.86
C CYS A 175 -17.55 -11.46 -28.09
N THR A 176 -18.84 -11.61 -27.83
CA THR A 176 -19.87 -11.62 -28.87
C THR A 176 -20.95 -10.61 -28.50
N ARG A 177 -21.17 -9.63 -29.37
CA ARG A 177 -22.17 -8.57 -29.19
C ARG A 177 -23.08 -8.51 -30.41
N GLN A 178 -24.38 -8.70 -30.21
CA GLN A 178 -25.38 -8.69 -31.30
C GLN A 178 -25.03 -9.64 -32.46
N GLY A 179 -24.46 -10.81 -32.14
CA GLY A 179 -24.06 -11.81 -33.13
C GLY A 179 -22.75 -11.54 -33.87
N LYS A 180 -22.06 -10.43 -33.57
CA LYS A 180 -20.74 -10.10 -34.13
C LYS A 180 -19.62 -10.39 -33.12
N PRO A 181 -18.45 -10.88 -33.56
CA PRO A 181 -17.28 -10.94 -32.70
C PRO A 181 -16.88 -9.53 -32.25
N LEU A 182 -16.42 -9.41 -31.02
CA LEU A 182 -15.87 -8.20 -30.44
C LEU A 182 -14.60 -8.57 -29.68
N ASN A 183 -13.42 -8.24 -30.20
CA ASN A 183 -12.15 -8.65 -29.60
C ASN A 183 -11.35 -7.42 -29.20
N PHE A 184 -10.91 -7.39 -27.95
CA PHE A 184 -10.09 -6.28 -27.47
C PHE A 184 -9.20 -6.75 -26.34
N THR A 185 -8.22 -5.92 -25.99
CA THR A 185 -7.32 -6.22 -24.88
C THR A 185 -7.43 -5.12 -23.84
N ALA A 186 -7.76 -5.51 -22.61
CA ALA A 186 -7.66 -4.63 -21.46
C ALA A 186 -6.31 -4.83 -20.78
N THR A 187 -5.78 -3.79 -20.15
CA THR A 187 -4.68 -3.95 -19.19
C THR A 187 -5.24 -3.96 -17.77
N MET A 188 -4.57 -4.64 -16.85
CA MET A 188 -4.96 -4.67 -15.44
C MET A 188 -3.72 -4.59 -14.58
N PHE A 189 -3.81 -3.94 -13.42
CA PHE A 189 -2.75 -4.03 -12.42
C PHE A 189 -3.30 -4.24 -11.01
N LEU A 190 -2.49 -4.84 -10.14
CA LEU A 190 -2.74 -5.02 -8.71
C LEU A 190 -1.61 -4.38 -7.90
N THR A 191 -1.92 -3.51 -6.95
CA THR A 191 -0.92 -3.00 -6.00
C THR A 191 -0.44 -4.12 -5.06
N GLU A 192 0.87 -4.29 -4.87
CA GLU A 192 1.42 -5.33 -3.97
C GLU A 192 1.45 -4.90 -2.50
N LEU A 193 1.42 -3.59 -2.25
CA LEU A 193 1.20 -2.99 -0.93
C LEU A 193 -0.17 -2.32 -0.85
N PRO A 194 -0.71 -2.12 0.38
CA PRO A 194 -1.96 -1.43 0.56
C PRO A 194 -1.89 0.00 0.01
N TYR A 195 -2.93 0.43 -0.71
CA TYR A 195 -2.95 1.75 -1.35
C TYR A 195 -2.98 2.91 -0.33
N LYS A 196 -3.38 2.62 0.91
CA LYS A 196 -3.30 3.54 2.05
C LYS A 196 -2.18 3.09 2.99
N GLU A 197 -1.32 4.01 3.39
CA GLU A 197 -0.23 3.73 4.35
C GLU A 197 -0.73 3.27 5.73
N SER A 198 -1.95 3.66 6.10
CA SER A 198 -2.55 3.33 7.39
C SER A 198 -4.00 2.87 7.24
N GLY A 199 -4.42 1.97 8.13
CA GLY A 199 -5.75 1.38 8.11
C GLY A 199 -5.71 -0.10 7.71
N PRO A 200 -6.86 -0.65 7.28
CA PRO A 200 -6.95 -2.03 6.81
C PRO A 200 -6.08 -2.28 5.58
N ALA A 201 -5.64 -3.52 5.40
CA ALA A 201 -4.86 -3.93 4.24
C ALA A 201 -5.75 -4.03 2.99
N VAL A 202 -6.01 -2.89 2.38
CA VAL A 202 -6.77 -2.75 1.14
C VAL A 202 -5.81 -2.48 0.00
N TYR A 203 -5.93 -3.27 -1.07
CA TYR A 203 -5.12 -3.22 -2.27
C TYR A 203 -5.99 -2.73 -3.42
N GLN A 204 -5.41 -2.05 -4.39
CA GLN A 204 -6.12 -1.52 -5.54
C GLN A 204 -5.89 -2.43 -6.75
N ILE A 205 -6.96 -2.75 -7.45
CA ILE A 205 -6.95 -3.42 -8.74
C ILE A 205 -7.60 -2.48 -9.75
N ASN A 206 -6.87 -2.10 -10.78
CA ASN A 206 -7.39 -1.29 -11.88
C ASN A 206 -7.56 -2.17 -13.11
N VAL A 207 -8.67 -1.99 -13.83
CA VAL A 207 -8.92 -2.59 -15.13
C VAL A 207 -9.11 -1.48 -16.14
N ASP A 208 -8.25 -1.47 -17.15
CA ASP A 208 -7.97 -0.32 -17.99
C ASP A 208 -8.31 -0.66 -19.44
N LEU A 209 -9.11 0.19 -20.08
CA LEU A 209 -9.35 0.18 -21.52
C LEU A 209 -8.58 1.36 -22.13
N ARG A 210 -7.69 1.07 -23.08
CA ARG A 210 -6.93 2.08 -23.82
C ARG A 210 -7.74 2.61 -25.00
N ASP A 211 -7.26 3.70 -25.60
CA ASP A 211 -7.80 4.30 -26.81
C ASP A 211 -9.26 4.79 -26.66
N MET A 212 -9.64 5.08 -25.42
CA MET A 212 -10.96 5.60 -25.09
C MET A 212 -10.96 7.13 -25.29
N PRO A 213 -11.95 7.72 -25.98
CA PRO A 213 -11.99 9.15 -26.26
C PRO A 213 -12.50 9.93 -25.03
N LEU A 214 -11.69 9.99 -23.96
CA LEU A 214 -12.00 10.77 -22.75
C LEU A 214 -11.46 12.21 -22.92
N GLU A 215 -12.00 13.15 -22.13
CA GLU A 215 -11.63 14.57 -22.24
C GLU A 215 -10.17 14.86 -21.83
N ASP A 216 -9.66 14.16 -20.80
CA ASP A 216 -8.37 14.46 -20.16
C ASP A 216 -7.41 13.25 -20.05
N GLU A 217 -7.84 12.05 -20.45
CA GLU A 217 -7.10 10.80 -20.27
C GLU A 217 -7.31 9.85 -21.46
N ASP A 218 -6.30 9.09 -21.86
CA ASP A 218 -6.43 8.12 -22.97
C ASP A 218 -6.85 6.71 -22.47
N VAL A 219 -7.14 6.57 -21.17
CA VAL A 219 -7.36 5.27 -20.53
C VAL A 219 -8.59 5.33 -19.63
N LEU A 220 -9.63 4.57 -19.97
CA LEU A 220 -10.77 4.38 -19.08
C LEU A 220 -10.42 3.34 -18.02
N THR A 221 -10.43 3.76 -16.76
CA THR A 221 -10.04 2.94 -15.62
C THR A 221 -11.25 2.60 -14.77
N VAL A 222 -11.47 1.31 -14.53
CA VAL A 222 -12.33 0.84 -13.43
C VAL A 222 -11.47 0.51 -12.23
N ILE A 223 -11.70 1.21 -11.11
CA ILE A 223 -10.99 0.98 -9.85
C ILE A 223 -11.80 0.02 -8.97
N VAL A 224 -11.13 -1.03 -8.51
CA VAL A 224 -11.66 -2.05 -7.62
C VAL A 224 -10.77 -2.19 -6.39
N LEU A 225 -11.36 -2.21 -5.20
CA LEU A 225 -10.63 -2.34 -3.94
C LEU A 225 -10.71 -3.76 -3.40
N TYR A 226 -9.54 -4.39 -3.21
CA TYR A 226 -9.39 -5.71 -2.61
C TYR A 226 -9.04 -5.61 -1.12
N ASP A 227 -9.99 -5.95 -0.26
CA ASP A 227 -9.79 -6.09 1.18
C ASP A 227 -9.35 -7.53 1.50
N LYS A 228 -8.06 -7.70 1.79
CA LYS A 228 -7.43 -9.00 2.05
C LYS A 228 -7.98 -9.67 3.31
N ASP A 229 -8.27 -8.87 4.33
CA ASP A 229 -8.72 -9.37 5.63
C ASP A 229 -10.18 -9.83 5.54
N LYS A 230 -11.03 -9.08 4.82
CA LYS A 230 -12.43 -9.45 4.56
C LYS A 230 -12.61 -10.44 3.40
N LYS A 231 -11.52 -10.75 2.68
CA LYS A 231 -11.51 -11.63 1.51
C LYS A 231 -12.57 -11.23 0.51
N GLN A 232 -12.54 -9.97 0.11
CA GLN A 232 -13.55 -9.42 -0.81
C GLN A 232 -12.99 -8.31 -1.69
N VAL A 233 -13.55 -8.19 -2.88
CA VAL A 233 -13.37 -7.02 -3.74
C VAL A 233 -14.64 -6.19 -3.80
N ALA A 234 -14.51 -4.88 -3.92
CA ALA A 234 -15.62 -3.95 -4.06
C ALA A 234 -15.32 -2.95 -5.18
N PHE A 235 -16.35 -2.63 -5.97
CA PHE A 235 -16.29 -1.51 -6.92
C PHE A 235 -16.05 -0.21 -6.16
N ASP A 236 -15.14 0.63 -6.69
CA ASP A 236 -14.87 1.96 -6.17
C ASP A 236 -15.41 3.03 -7.12
N THR A 237 -14.85 3.13 -8.33
CA THR A 237 -15.28 4.11 -9.32
C THR A 237 -14.87 3.72 -10.73
N VAL A 238 -15.45 4.42 -11.71
CA VAL A 238 -14.87 4.62 -13.04
C VAL A 238 -14.30 6.05 -13.07
N ASN A 239 -13.13 6.27 -13.64
CA ASN A 239 -12.50 7.60 -13.70
C ASN A 239 -13.34 8.61 -14.50
N ASP A 240 -14.01 8.16 -15.57
CA ASP A 240 -15.00 8.94 -16.31
C ASP A 240 -16.41 8.35 -16.17
N LYS A 241 -17.33 9.17 -15.63
CA LYS A 241 -18.72 8.75 -15.38
C LYS A 241 -19.55 8.65 -16.65
N SER A 242 -19.19 9.35 -17.73
CA SER A 242 -19.89 9.25 -19.02
C SER A 242 -19.79 7.83 -19.62
N PHE A 243 -18.72 7.10 -19.27
CA PHE A 243 -18.47 5.72 -19.64
C PHE A 243 -18.91 4.70 -18.59
N ALA A 244 -19.41 5.14 -17.43
CA ALA A 244 -19.88 4.25 -16.37
C ALA A 244 -21.31 3.74 -16.63
N SER A 245 -21.61 2.51 -16.19
CA SER A 245 -22.95 1.92 -16.32
C SER A 245 -23.98 2.51 -15.35
N GLY A 246 -23.52 3.24 -14.31
CA GLY A 246 -24.35 3.74 -13.21
C GLY A 246 -24.97 2.64 -12.35
N THR A 247 -24.70 1.37 -12.64
CA THR A 247 -25.31 0.23 -11.94
C THR A 247 -24.70 0.06 -10.56
N LYS A 248 -25.52 -0.30 -9.58
CA LYS A 248 -25.04 -0.67 -8.25
C LYS A 248 -24.37 -2.05 -8.32
N ILE A 249 -23.06 -2.08 -8.13
CA ILE A 249 -22.27 -3.32 -8.15
C ILE A 249 -21.99 -3.78 -6.73
N ALA A 250 -22.47 -4.97 -6.37
CA ALA A 250 -22.25 -5.54 -5.03
C ALA A 250 -20.80 -6.06 -4.86
N PRO A 251 -20.22 -5.98 -3.65
CA PRO A 251 -18.94 -6.61 -3.35
C PRO A 251 -18.98 -8.13 -3.59
N LYS A 252 -17.84 -8.69 -4.00
CA LYS A 252 -17.67 -10.13 -4.27
C LYS A 252 -16.67 -10.75 -3.31
N LYS A 253 -16.94 -11.97 -2.82
CA LYS A 253 -16.03 -12.72 -1.95
C LYS A 253 -14.91 -13.38 -2.76
N THR A 254 -13.68 -13.31 -2.25
CA THR A 254 -12.46 -13.68 -2.97
C THR A 254 -11.47 -14.38 -2.00
N PRO A 255 -11.34 -15.71 -2.04
CA PRO A 255 -10.48 -16.44 -1.10
C PRO A 255 -8.98 -16.29 -1.37
N SER A 256 -8.59 -15.76 -2.53
CA SER A 256 -7.20 -15.56 -2.98
C SER A 256 -7.07 -14.32 -3.85
N HIS A 257 -5.85 -13.86 -4.11
CA HIS A 257 -5.62 -12.75 -5.05
C HIS A 257 -6.01 -13.13 -6.48
N GLY A 258 -5.75 -14.35 -6.95
CA GLY A 258 -6.23 -14.81 -8.26
C GLY A 258 -7.77 -14.77 -8.39
N ALA A 259 -8.50 -15.11 -7.31
CA ALA A 259 -9.96 -14.93 -7.27
C ALA A 259 -10.35 -13.44 -7.21
N ALA A 260 -9.53 -12.59 -6.59
CA ALA A 260 -9.72 -11.15 -6.59
C ALA A 260 -9.58 -10.54 -7.99
N LEU A 261 -8.60 -10.97 -8.79
CA LEU A 261 -8.44 -10.53 -10.19
C LEU A 261 -9.67 -10.91 -11.04
N LYS A 262 -10.14 -12.16 -10.97
CA LYS A 262 -11.37 -12.60 -11.67
C LYS A 262 -12.59 -11.75 -11.27
N ALA A 263 -12.73 -11.50 -9.97
CA ALA A 263 -13.86 -10.74 -9.46
C ALA A 263 -13.77 -9.25 -9.83
N ALA A 264 -12.55 -8.68 -9.91
CA ALA A 264 -12.31 -7.33 -10.40
C ALA A 264 -12.69 -7.20 -11.88
N LEU A 265 -12.32 -8.15 -12.73
CA LEU A 265 -12.78 -8.18 -14.13
C LEU A 265 -14.30 -8.28 -14.24
N ALA A 266 -14.93 -9.12 -13.44
CA ALA A 266 -16.40 -9.22 -13.42
C ALA A 266 -17.07 -7.91 -12.95
N ILE A 267 -16.41 -7.13 -12.07
CA ILE A 267 -16.87 -5.81 -11.65
C ILE A 267 -16.66 -4.81 -12.79
N ALA A 268 -15.49 -4.76 -13.42
CA ALA A 268 -15.18 -3.88 -14.54
C ALA A 268 -16.14 -4.08 -15.72
N TYR A 269 -16.35 -5.34 -16.12
CA TYR A 269 -17.33 -5.73 -17.12
C TYR A 269 -18.75 -5.20 -16.86
N ALA A 270 -19.19 -5.20 -15.59
CA ALA A 270 -20.49 -4.65 -15.20
C ALA A 270 -20.48 -3.12 -15.03
N ALA A 271 -19.32 -2.53 -14.80
CA ALA A 271 -19.12 -1.09 -14.62
C ALA A 271 -19.01 -0.33 -15.94
N TRP A 272 -18.53 -0.98 -17.01
CA TRP A 272 -18.52 -0.40 -18.35
C TRP A 272 -19.96 -0.15 -18.83
N GLY A 273 -20.26 1.12 -19.08
CA GLY A 273 -21.55 1.59 -19.54
C GLY A 273 -21.72 1.46 -21.05
N LYS A 274 -22.87 1.88 -21.55
CA LYS A 274 -23.21 1.80 -22.98
C LYS A 274 -22.16 2.49 -23.86
N ALA A 275 -21.70 3.69 -23.47
CA ALA A 275 -20.70 4.43 -24.21
C ALA A 275 -19.38 3.66 -24.34
N ALA A 276 -18.93 2.98 -23.28
CA ALA A 276 -17.71 2.18 -23.30
C ALA A 276 -17.84 0.99 -24.26
N TRP A 277 -18.93 0.23 -24.14
CA TRP A 277 -19.18 -0.90 -25.02
C TRP A 277 -19.33 -0.49 -26.48
N ASP A 278 -19.99 0.65 -26.74
CA ASP A 278 -20.15 1.19 -28.09
C ASP A 278 -18.83 1.68 -28.68
N GLN A 279 -17.91 2.22 -27.88
CA GLN A 279 -16.56 2.57 -28.34
C GLN A 279 -15.77 1.32 -28.73
N LEU A 280 -15.70 0.33 -27.84
CA LEU A 280 -14.99 -0.93 -28.10
C LEU A 280 -15.49 -1.63 -29.38
N SER A 281 -16.79 -1.52 -29.69
CA SER A 281 -17.37 -2.14 -30.89
C SER A 281 -17.08 -1.41 -32.21
N ARG A 282 -16.41 -0.24 -32.18
CA ARG A 282 -16.03 0.53 -33.38
C ARG A 282 -14.60 0.28 -33.84
N GLU A 283 -13.77 -0.30 -32.97
CA GLU A 283 -12.34 -0.50 -33.19
C GLU A 283 -12.00 -1.89 -33.75
N ASP A 284 -13.01 -2.72 -34.01
CA ASP A 284 -12.95 -3.95 -34.82
C ASP A 284 -13.33 -3.68 -36.29
#